data_AF-A0A8T2LCC9-F1
#
_entry.id   AF-A0A8T2LCC9-F1
#
_cell.length_a   1.000
_cell.length_b   1.000
_cell.length_c   1.000
_cell.angle_alpha   90.00
_cell.angle_beta   90.00
_cell.angle_gamma   90.00
#
_symmetry.space_group_name_H-M   'P 1'
#
loop_
_entity.id
_entity.type
_entity.pdbx_description
1 polymer ?
#
loop_
_entity_poly.entity_id
_entity_poly.type
_entity_poly.pdbx_seq_one_letter_code
_entity_poly.pdbx_strand_id
1 'polypeptide(L)'
;MYGREAVFPSEVPVEVPVMLRSGLWSVMRLWSSKDNNQVEAVAGPYKLYDSSFRTLQGTEWVADEVIDAYLNHLIEQHKTPVYQLCAVVASSLAAGQFRCLRKMKFPVEDTWLCPVNTGGHWILVIVSMSRKILSIIDPMGNEGLYERKILRNWRNFLKMIGHQDHSAEWRTTVLKHNPQQDASSCGVLVLKFAEDFLSTGAIDNVQTTQAAISTARMGIACSLLERKGNAEDYCTVCSMLEGDGDKSMTEMVQCDVCSRWAHFECVQYSKEISANYHCRKCTVNK
;
A
#
# COMPACT_ATOMS: atom_id res chain seq x y z
N MET A 1 -38.95 7.76 0.45
CA MET A 1 -38.21 6.53 0.12
C MET A 1 -37.42 6.82 -1.16
N TYR A 2 -36.10 6.98 -1.07
CA TYR A 2 -35.25 7.19 -2.24
C TYR A 2 -34.39 5.95 -2.40
N GLY A 3 -34.87 5.01 -3.21
CA GLY A 3 -34.06 3.89 -3.69
C GLY A 3 -33.06 4.42 -4.70
N ARG A 4 -31.76 4.30 -4.42
CA ARG A 4 -30.73 4.43 -5.43
C ARG A 4 -30.59 3.05 -6.08
N GLU A 5 -31.08 2.91 -7.29
CA GLU A 5 -30.71 1.77 -8.14
C GLU A 5 -29.22 1.92 -8.50
N ALA A 6 -28.45 0.85 -8.25
CA ALA A 6 -27.07 0.77 -8.69
C ALA A 6 -27.06 0.60 -10.22
N VAL A 7 -26.62 1.62 -10.94
CA VAL A 7 -26.33 1.52 -12.37
C VAL A 7 -24.94 0.90 -12.51
N PHE A 8 -24.89 -0.35 -12.94
CA PHE A 8 -23.65 -1.03 -13.30
C PHE A 8 -23.20 -0.59 -14.70
N PRO A 9 -21.92 -0.24 -14.93
CA PRO A 9 -21.39 -0.18 -16.29
C PRO A 9 -21.45 -1.58 -16.90
N SER A 10 -22.18 -1.74 -17.99
CA SER A 10 -22.38 -3.01 -18.70
C SER A 10 -21.15 -3.48 -19.48
N GLU A 11 -20.02 -2.80 -19.38
CA GLU A 11 -18.85 -3.05 -20.23
C GLU A 11 -17.62 -3.25 -19.36
N VAL A 12 -17.21 -4.51 -19.25
CA VAL A 12 -15.85 -4.89 -18.83
C VAL A 12 -14.90 -4.28 -19.85
N PRO A 13 -13.87 -3.50 -19.45
CA PRO A 13 -12.90 -2.95 -20.38
C PRO A 13 -12.28 -4.06 -21.23
N VAL A 14 -12.36 -3.90 -22.55
CA VAL A 14 -11.79 -4.81 -23.53
C VAL A 14 -10.27 -4.66 -23.43
N GLU A 15 -9.60 -5.72 -22.96
CA GLU A 15 -8.15 -5.85 -22.67
C GLU A 15 -7.77 -5.82 -21.18
N VAL A 16 -8.40 -6.69 -20.38
CA VAL A 16 -7.80 -7.15 -19.12
C VAL A 16 -7.15 -8.52 -19.39
N PRO A 17 -5.84 -8.71 -19.14
CA PRO A 17 -5.18 -10.01 -19.28
C PRO A 17 -5.95 -11.11 -18.55
N VAL A 18 -6.05 -12.30 -19.15
CA VAL A 18 -6.88 -13.42 -18.67
C VAL A 18 -6.59 -13.81 -17.20
N MET A 19 -5.36 -13.56 -16.71
CA MET A 19 -4.96 -13.79 -15.31
C MET A 19 -5.73 -12.96 -14.26
N LEU A 20 -6.34 -11.84 -14.63
CA LEU A 20 -7.03 -10.91 -13.70
C LEU A 20 -8.51 -11.21 -13.48
N ARG A 21 -9.11 -12.19 -14.18
CA ARG A 21 -10.57 -12.40 -14.14
C ARG A 21 -11.10 -12.84 -12.78
N SER A 22 -10.32 -13.59 -11.99
CA SER A 22 -10.75 -14.06 -10.67
C SER A 22 -10.58 -12.99 -9.57
N GLY A 23 -9.47 -12.24 -9.62
CA GLY A 23 -9.23 -11.08 -8.77
C GLY A 23 -10.27 -9.97 -8.98
N LEU A 24 -10.67 -9.72 -10.23
CA LEU A 24 -11.65 -8.68 -10.59
C LEU A 24 -12.96 -8.83 -9.82
N TRP A 25 -13.58 -10.03 -9.87
CA TRP A 25 -14.84 -10.27 -9.16
C TRP A 25 -14.70 -10.13 -7.65
N SER A 26 -13.57 -10.54 -7.10
CA SER A 26 -13.29 -10.44 -5.66
C SER A 26 -13.17 -8.97 -5.23
N VAL A 27 -12.46 -8.15 -5.99
CA VAL A 27 -12.34 -6.71 -5.74
C VAL A 27 -13.67 -6.00 -5.91
N MET A 28 -14.43 -6.29 -6.98
CA MET A 28 -15.74 -5.69 -7.21
C MET A 28 -16.72 -6.04 -6.08
N ARG A 29 -16.71 -7.29 -5.61
CA ARG A 29 -17.51 -7.73 -4.46
C ARG A 29 -17.08 -7.02 -3.17
N LEU A 30 -15.78 -6.83 -2.96
CA LEU A 30 -15.26 -6.11 -1.80
C LEU A 30 -15.73 -4.65 -1.79
N TRP A 31 -15.63 -3.97 -2.93
CA TRP A 31 -16.04 -2.57 -3.08
C TRP A 31 -17.55 -2.35 -3.02
N SER A 32 -18.37 -3.34 -3.42
CA SER A 32 -19.82 -3.25 -3.27
C SER A 32 -20.32 -3.58 -1.86
N SER A 33 -19.49 -4.25 -1.05
CA SER A 33 -19.81 -4.59 0.33
C SER A 33 -19.61 -3.39 1.27
N LYS A 34 -20.41 -3.32 2.33
CA LYS A 34 -20.26 -2.32 3.39
C LYS A 34 -18.97 -2.52 4.18
N ASP A 35 -18.38 -1.39 4.56
CA ASP A 35 -17.17 -1.36 5.36
C ASP A 35 -17.38 -2.01 6.73
N ASN A 36 -16.42 -2.83 7.14
CA ASN A 36 -16.43 -3.47 8.44
C ASN A 36 -15.04 -3.54 9.11
N ASN A 37 -14.04 -2.87 8.55
CA ASN A 37 -12.66 -2.80 9.01
C ASN A 37 -12.01 -4.18 9.26
N GLN A 38 -12.32 -5.16 8.42
CA GLN A 38 -11.76 -6.52 8.47
C GLN A 38 -10.48 -6.60 7.63
N VAL A 39 -9.52 -7.41 8.09
CA VAL A 39 -8.32 -7.75 7.31
C VAL A 39 -8.69 -8.66 6.13
N GLU A 40 -8.51 -8.16 4.92
CA GLU A 40 -8.80 -8.86 3.67
C GLU A 40 -7.55 -9.48 3.03
N ALA A 41 -6.37 -8.87 3.24
CA ALA A 41 -5.10 -9.37 2.73
C ALA A 41 -3.94 -8.99 3.66
N VAL A 42 -2.84 -9.74 3.54
CA VAL A 42 -1.57 -9.44 4.22
C VAL A 42 -0.43 -9.59 3.22
N ALA A 43 0.26 -8.49 2.94
CA ALA A 43 1.42 -8.45 2.05
C ALA A 43 2.67 -8.09 2.86
N GLY A 44 3.60 -9.04 3.01
CA GLY A 44 4.72 -8.89 3.92
C GLY A 44 4.26 -8.55 5.35
N PRO A 45 4.72 -7.43 5.95
CA PRO A 45 4.28 -6.99 7.28
C PRO A 45 2.97 -6.16 7.27
N TYR A 46 2.38 -5.89 6.09
CA TYR A 46 1.30 -4.93 5.94
C TYR A 46 -0.06 -5.63 5.90
N LYS A 47 -0.92 -5.32 6.88
CA LYS A 47 -2.32 -5.73 6.89
C LYS A 47 -3.13 -4.76 6.06
N LEU A 48 -3.91 -5.28 5.12
CA LEU A 48 -4.82 -4.50 4.30
C LEU A 48 -6.25 -4.79 4.72
N TYR A 49 -6.96 -3.71 5.05
CA TYR A 49 -8.35 -3.75 5.44
C TYR A 49 -9.24 -3.50 4.23
N ASP A 50 -10.51 -3.82 4.35
CA ASP A 50 -11.47 -3.47 3.32
C ASP A 50 -11.51 -1.95 3.04
N SER A 51 -11.31 -1.11 4.07
CA SER A 51 -11.12 0.33 3.94
C SER A 51 -9.87 0.70 3.13
N SER A 52 -8.75 -0.01 3.33
CA SER A 52 -7.52 0.15 2.53
C SER A 52 -7.82 -0.07 1.04
N PHE A 53 -8.53 -1.14 0.68
CA PHE A 53 -8.89 -1.41 -0.71
C PHE A 53 -9.83 -0.37 -1.32
N ARG A 54 -10.67 0.30 -0.52
CA ARG A 54 -11.54 1.38 -1.02
C ARG A 54 -10.75 2.61 -1.45
N THR A 55 -9.55 2.83 -0.93
CA THR A 55 -8.68 3.93 -1.41
C THR A 55 -8.20 3.77 -2.86
N LEU A 56 -8.34 2.55 -3.42
CA LEU A 56 -8.10 2.27 -4.83
C LEU A 56 -9.36 2.41 -5.69
N GLN A 57 -10.54 2.61 -5.10
CA GLN A 57 -11.79 2.73 -5.85
C GLN A 57 -11.94 4.13 -6.46
N GLY A 58 -12.33 4.21 -7.74
CA GLY A 58 -12.64 5.48 -8.39
C GLY A 58 -11.46 6.47 -8.36
N THR A 59 -11.67 7.63 -7.75
CA THR A 59 -10.70 8.73 -7.63
C THR A 59 -10.26 8.97 -6.19
N GLU A 60 -10.37 7.96 -5.32
CA GLU A 60 -9.95 8.07 -3.92
C GLU A 60 -8.43 8.21 -3.79
N TRP A 61 -8.00 8.80 -2.66
CA TRP A 61 -6.59 9.00 -2.35
C TRP A 61 -6.01 7.74 -1.70
N VAL A 62 -4.98 7.18 -2.31
CA VAL A 62 -4.37 5.91 -1.88
C VAL A 62 -3.76 6.04 -0.49
N ALA A 63 -4.13 5.11 0.40
CA ALA A 63 -3.59 5.05 1.77
C ALA A 63 -2.14 4.57 1.80
N ASP A 64 -1.42 4.94 2.85
CA ASP A 64 -0.01 4.60 3.03
C ASP A 64 0.24 3.10 3.15
N GLU A 65 -0.64 2.35 3.84
CA GLU A 65 -0.49 0.89 3.92
C GLU A 65 -0.67 0.18 2.56
N VAL A 66 -1.45 0.76 1.64
CA VAL A 66 -1.60 0.25 0.27
C VAL A 66 -0.33 0.50 -0.55
N ILE A 67 0.24 1.71 -0.42
CA ILE A 67 1.52 2.05 -1.04
C ILE A 67 2.60 1.07 -0.57
N ASP A 68 2.71 0.91 0.75
CA ASP A 68 3.73 0.07 1.35
C ASP A 68 3.56 -1.42 1.01
N ALA A 69 2.33 -1.94 1.05
CA ALA A 69 2.02 -3.31 0.69
C ALA A 69 2.36 -3.62 -0.79
N TYR A 70 2.02 -2.70 -1.70
CA TYR A 70 2.27 -2.93 -3.13
C TYR A 70 3.74 -2.81 -3.49
N LEU A 71 4.49 -1.85 -2.91
CA LEU A 71 5.93 -1.79 -3.10
C LEU A 71 6.64 -3.04 -2.58
N ASN A 72 6.21 -3.56 -1.43
CA ASN A 72 6.75 -4.80 -0.89
C ASN A 72 6.51 -5.97 -1.84
N HIS A 73 5.29 -6.07 -2.37
CA HIS A 73 4.93 -7.06 -3.38
C HIS A 73 5.83 -6.99 -4.63
N LEU A 74 6.10 -5.79 -5.16
CA LEU A 74 6.99 -5.61 -6.31
C LEU A 74 8.42 -6.05 -5.99
N ILE A 75 8.93 -5.70 -4.80
CA ILE A 75 10.28 -6.03 -4.37
C ILE A 75 10.45 -7.54 -4.20
N GLU A 76 9.48 -8.25 -3.64
CA GLU A 76 9.51 -9.72 -3.50
C GLU A 76 9.62 -10.45 -4.86
N GLN A 77 9.12 -9.83 -5.93
CA GLN A 77 9.20 -10.38 -7.28
C GLN A 77 10.45 -9.95 -8.04
N HIS A 78 11.17 -8.96 -7.53
CA HIS A 78 12.35 -8.42 -8.19
C HIS A 78 13.58 -9.29 -7.88
N LYS A 79 14.41 -9.54 -8.91
CA LYS A 79 15.58 -10.44 -8.78
C LYS A 79 16.71 -9.82 -7.96
N THR A 80 16.85 -8.51 -8.04
CA THR A 80 17.90 -7.78 -7.34
C THR A 80 17.35 -7.31 -5.98
N PRO A 81 18.10 -7.44 -4.88
CA PRO A 81 17.67 -6.90 -3.60
C PRO A 81 17.43 -5.38 -3.67
N VAL A 82 16.24 -4.96 -3.25
CA VAL A 82 15.83 -3.55 -3.15
C VAL A 82 15.31 -3.32 -1.75
N TYR A 83 15.75 -2.24 -1.12
CA TYR A 83 15.27 -1.88 0.21
C TYR A 83 14.03 -0.99 0.10
N GLN A 84 12.98 -1.30 0.87
CA GLN A 84 11.85 -0.40 1.04
C GLN A 84 11.97 0.36 2.35
N LEU A 85 11.95 1.69 2.28
CA LEU A 85 11.71 2.52 3.44
C LEU A 85 10.21 2.82 3.51
N CYS A 86 9.51 2.32 4.52
CA CYS A 86 8.06 2.47 4.60
C CYS A 86 7.63 3.94 4.58
N ALA A 87 6.43 4.21 4.07
CA ALA A 87 5.97 5.55 3.73
C ALA A 87 6.06 6.55 4.89
N VAL A 88 5.70 6.14 6.11
CA VAL A 88 5.79 6.99 7.31
C VAL A 88 7.24 7.38 7.61
N VAL A 89 8.16 6.43 7.51
CA VAL A 89 9.59 6.66 7.83
C VAL A 89 10.27 7.44 6.71
N ALA A 90 9.97 7.14 5.45
CA ALA A 90 10.46 7.88 4.30
C ALA A 90 9.98 9.34 4.32
N SER A 91 8.72 9.58 4.65
CA SER A 91 8.16 10.93 4.83
C SER A 91 8.84 11.68 5.97
N SER A 92 9.08 11.00 7.09
CA SER A 92 9.82 11.56 8.24
C SER A 92 11.25 11.93 7.86
N LEU A 93 11.95 11.07 7.11
CA LEU A 93 13.29 11.34 6.59
C LEU A 93 13.28 12.59 5.70
N ALA A 94 12.41 12.62 4.68
CA ALA A 94 12.29 13.73 3.74
C ALA A 94 11.93 15.05 4.45
N ALA A 95 11.16 14.99 5.54
CA ALA A 95 10.84 16.14 6.38
C ALA A 95 11.99 16.59 7.31
N GLY A 96 13.01 15.76 7.52
CA GLY A 96 14.12 16.03 8.45
C GLY A 96 13.82 15.60 9.89
N GLN A 97 12.86 14.71 10.09
CA GLN A 97 12.39 14.22 11.37
C GLN A 97 12.99 12.84 11.66
N PHE A 98 14.19 12.81 12.24
CA PHE A 98 14.97 11.56 12.33
C PHE A 98 14.67 10.67 13.54
N ARG A 99 13.66 10.98 14.36
CA ARG A 99 13.40 10.26 15.62
C ARG A 99 13.14 8.76 15.39
N CYS A 100 12.34 8.43 14.36
CA CYS A 100 12.01 7.05 14.00
C CYS A 100 13.19 6.29 13.34
N LEU A 101 14.25 7.00 12.93
CA LEU A 101 15.39 6.45 12.19
C LEU A 101 16.60 6.14 13.08
N ARG A 102 16.61 6.59 14.35
CA ARG A 102 17.78 6.46 15.25
C ARG A 102 18.23 5.03 15.51
N LYS A 103 17.31 4.07 15.51
CA LYS A 103 17.57 2.65 15.76
C LYS A 103 17.47 1.80 14.49
N MET A 104 17.32 2.46 13.34
CA MET A 104 17.23 1.77 12.06
C MET A 104 18.57 1.07 11.80
N LYS A 105 18.52 -0.23 11.52
CA LYS A 105 19.68 -0.93 10.95
C LYS A 105 19.87 -0.42 9.53
N PHE A 106 21.07 0.05 9.20
CA PHE A 106 21.32 0.60 7.88
C PHE A 106 21.25 -0.53 6.82
N PRO A 107 20.37 -0.40 5.82
CA PRO A 107 20.25 -1.37 4.72
C PRO A 107 21.54 -1.52 3.92
N VAL A 108 21.78 -2.73 3.40
CA VAL A 108 22.96 -3.03 2.58
C VAL A 108 22.68 -2.89 1.09
N GLU A 109 21.41 -2.85 0.71
CA GLU A 109 20.92 -2.76 -0.65
C GLU A 109 21.31 -1.42 -1.27
N ASP A 110 21.68 -1.46 -2.55
CA ASP A 110 22.07 -0.27 -3.30
C ASP A 110 20.87 0.65 -3.59
N THR A 111 19.76 0.03 -4.00
CA THR A 111 18.55 0.73 -4.44
C THR A 111 17.51 0.75 -3.34
N TRP A 112 17.04 1.94 -2.98
CA TRP A 112 15.95 2.09 -2.01
C TRP A 112 14.74 2.73 -2.66
N LEU A 113 13.55 2.18 -2.39
CA LEU A 113 12.27 2.79 -2.72
C LEU A 113 11.70 3.47 -1.48
N CYS A 114 11.53 4.79 -1.57
CA CYS A 114 11.08 5.64 -0.47
C CYS A 114 9.84 6.44 -0.93
N PRO A 115 8.61 5.92 -0.78
CA PRO A 115 7.40 6.70 -0.98
C PRO A 115 7.30 7.80 0.07
N VAL A 116 7.08 9.05 -0.36
CA VAL A 116 7.05 10.21 0.53
C VAL A 116 5.70 10.91 0.38
N ASN A 117 5.00 11.11 1.49
CA ASN A 117 3.80 11.92 1.55
C ASN A 117 4.17 13.34 2.02
N THR A 118 3.83 14.34 1.22
CA THR A 118 4.09 15.76 1.50
C THR A 118 2.83 16.52 1.89
N GLY A 119 1.98 15.92 2.73
CA GLY A 119 0.75 16.55 3.23
C GLY A 119 -0.44 16.36 2.30
N GLY A 120 -0.69 15.12 1.89
CA GLY A 120 -1.78 14.75 0.97
C GLY A 120 -1.34 14.55 -0.48
N HIS A 121 -0.04 14.64 -0.75
CA HIS A 121 0.53 14.41 -2.08
C HIS A 121 1.65 13.36 -2.00
N TRP A 122 1.60 12.36 -2.86
CA TRP A 122 2.60 11.30 -2.93
C TRP A 122 3.66 11.62 -3.98
N ILE A 123 4.92 11.53 -3.57
CA ILE A 123 6.09 11.52 -4.46
C ILE A 123 6.90 10.24 -4.20
N LEU A 124 7.79 9.88 -5.13
CA LEU A 124 8.73 8.78 -4.95
C LEU A 124 10.16 9.32 -4.91
N VAL A 125 10.94 8.85 -3.95
CA VAL A 125 12.38 9.02 -3.95
C VAL A 125 13.04 7.66 -4.14
N ILE A 126 13.86 7.54 -5.17
CA ILE A 126 14.70 6.36 -5.41
C ILE A 126 16.12 6.71 -5.03
N VAL A 127 16.69 5.98 -4.07
CA VAL A 127 18.08 6.15 -3.65
C VAL A 127 18.94 5.16 -4.42
N SER A 128 20.06 5.63 -4.98
CA SER A 128 21.16 4.75 -5.40
C SER A 128 22.39 5.07 -4.56
N MET A 129 22.72 4.15 -3.65
CA MET A 129 23.81 4.30 -2.69
C MET A 129 25.17 4.38 -3.39
N SER A 130 25.47 3.48 -4.31
CA SER A 130 26.74 3.43 -5.06
C SER A 130 26.95 4.68 -5.91
N ARG A 131 25.89 5.16 -6.57
CA ARG A 131 25.95 6.33 -7.46
C ARG A 131 25.84 7.66 -6.71
N LYS A 132 25.48 7.63 -5.43
CA LYS A 132 25.19 8.81 -4.58
C LYS A 132 24.10 9.71 -5.21
N ILE A 133 23.06 9.08 -5.74
CA ILE A 133 21.96 9.76 -6.44
C ILE A 133 20.64 9.59 -5.67
N LEU A 134 19.90 10.68 -5.57
CA LEU A 134 18.49 10.69 -5.18
C LEU A 134 17.64 11.05 -6.40
N SER A 135 16.95 10.08 -6.98
CA SER A 135 15.98 10.33 -8.05
C SER A 135 14.65 10.74 -7.42
N ILE A 136 14.28 12.00 -7.56
CA ILE A 136 13.01 12.54 -7.04
C ILE A 136 12.01 12.50 -8.20
N ILE A 137 10.83 11.95 -7.94
CA ILE A 137 9.77 11.78 -8.93
C ILE A 137 8.50 12.34 -8.31
N ASP A 138 8.04 13.49 -8.80
CA ASP A 138 6.75 14.05 -8.43
C ASP A 138 5.78 13.78 -9.58
N PRO A 139 4.68 13.01 -9.39
CA PRO A 139 3.68 12.83 -10.42
C PRO A 139 3.20 14.12 -11.10
N MET A 140 3.22 15.28 -10.42
CA MET A 140 2.86 16.59 -10.98
C MET A 140 4.01 17.34 -11.67
N GLY A 141 5.25 16.80 -11.69
CA GLY A 141 6.41 17.41 -12.34
C GLY A 141 7.01 18.61 -11.59
N ASN A 142 6.87 18.65 -10.27
CA ASN A 142 7.37 19.73 -9.41
C ASN A 142 8.57 19.32 -8.54
N GLU A 143 9.45 18.45 -9.03
CA GLU A 143 10.58 17.88 -8.27
C GLU A 143 11.48 18.94 -7.65
N GLY A 144 11.68 20.07 -8.35
CA GLY A 144 12.51 21.19 -7.93
C GLY A 144 12.07 21.81 -6.59
N LEU A 145 10.81 21.62 -6.17
CA LEU A 145 10.32 22.08 -4.86
C LEU A 145 10.94 21.29 -3.70
N TYR A 146 11.32 20.03 -3.91
CA TYR A 146 11.78 19.14 -2.86
C TYR A 146 13.30 18.94 -2.87
N GLU A 147 13.94 19.13 -4.02
CA GLU A 147 15.34 18.80 -4.29
C GLU A 147 16.30 19.21 -3.17
N ARG A 148 16.35 20.51 -2.86
CA ARG A 148 17.26 21.05 -1.82
C ARG A 148 16.97 20.49 -0.44
N LYS A 149 15.68 20.33 -0.10
CA LYS A 149 15.26 19.87 1.23
C LYS A 149 15.58 18.39 1.41
N ILE A 150 15.22 17.55 0.45
CA ILE A 150 15.45 16.10 0.49
C ILE A 150 16.95 15.81 0.49
N LEU A 151 17.73 16.44 -0.38
CA LEU A 151 19.18 16.24 -0.43
C LEU A 151 19.86 16.62 0.89
N ARG A 152 19.49 17.77 1.47
CA ARG A 152 20.00 18.21 2.78
C ARG A 152 19.63 17.21 3.89
N ASN A 153 18.37 16.78 3.92
CA ASN A 153 17.88 15.90 4.97
C ASN A 153 18.46 14.48 4.87
N TRP A 154 18.69 13.99 3.65
CA TRP A 154 19.40 12.74 3.40
C TRP A 154 20.83 12.77 3.96
N ARG A 155 21.60 13.82 3.65
CA ARG A 155 22.96 13.98 4.19
C ARG A 155 22.98 14.09 5.71
N ASN A 156 22.01 14.80 6.29
CA ASN A 156 21.87 14.90 7.74
C ASN A 156 21.51 13.56 8.39
N PHE A 157 20.66 12.75 7.74
CA PHE A 157 20.36 11.39 8.16
C PHE A 157 21.62 10.53 8.17
N LEU A 158 22.37 10.49 7.07
CA LEU A 158 23.63 9.74 6.98
C LEU A 158 24.63 10.19 8.06
N LYS A 159 24.75 11.50 8.31
CA LYS A 159 25.59 12.05 9.37
C LYS A 159 25.14 11.59 10.76
N MET A 160 23.83 11.60 11.02
CA MET A 160 23.26 11.20 12.31
C MET A 160 23.58 9.74 12.64
N ILE A 161 23.49 8.84 11.66
CA ILE A 161 23.78 7.41 11.85
C ILE A 161 25.28 7.08 11.75
N GLY A 162 26.15 8.08 11.54
CA GLY A 162 27.59 7.88 11.41
C GLY A 162 28.02 7.18 10.11
N HIS A 163 27.20 7.22 9.06
CA HIS A 163 27.52 6.57 7.79
C HIS A 163 28.64 7.33 7.06
N GLN A 164 29.61 6.60 6.50
CA GLN A 164 30.78 7.18 5.83
C GLN A 164 30.43 8.11 4.66
N ASP A 165 29.34 7.82 3.95
CA ASP A 165 28.91 8.61 2.79
C ASP A 165 28.24 9.95 3.13
N HIS A 166 28.14 10.35 4.40
CA HIS A 166 27.51 11.63 4.77
C HIS A 166 28.22 12.86 4.15
N SER A 167 29.52 12.74 3.87
CA SER A 167 30.36 13.76 3.24
C SER A 167 30.56 13.52 1.73
N ALA A 168 29.99 12.47 1.16
CA ALA A 168 30.09 12.21 -0.27
C ALA A 168 29.33 13.27 -1.09
N GLU A 169 29.70 13.39 -2.38
CA GLU A 169 29.03 14.27 -3.33
C GLU A 169 27.69 13.68 -3.79
N TRP A 170 26.70 13.77 -2.91
CA TRP A 170 25.32 13.40 -3.24
C TRP A 170 24.71 14.41 -4.20
N ARG A 171 24.00 13.90 -5.20
CA ARG A 171 23.24 14.71 -6.15
C ARG A 171 21.83 14.18 -6.34
N THR A 172 21.00 15.04 -6.86
CA THR A 172 19.61 14.76 -7.23
C THR A 172 19.51 14.59 -8.73
N THR A 173 18.55 13.78 -9.17
CA THR A 173 18.19 13.66 -10.58
C THR A 173 16.68 13.59 -10.72
N VAL A 174 16.18 13.97 -11.89
CA VAL A 174 14.79 13.86 -12.27
C VAL A 174 14.71 12.85 -13.40
N LEU A 175 13.87 11.83 -13.23
CA LEU A 175 13.60 10.89 -14.30
C LEU A 175 12.48 11.47 -15.16
N LYS A 176 12.61 11.38 -16.49
CA LYS A 176 11.58 11.88 -17.40
C LYS A 176 10.33 11.01 -17.29
N HIS A 177 9.17 11.62 -17.06
CA HIS A 177 7.88 10.94 -17.07
C HIS A 177 6.76 11.87 -17.58
N ASN A 178 5.60 11.28 -17.85
CA ASN A 178 4.39 12.03 -18.15
C ASN A 178 3.81 12.59 -16.84
N PRO A 179 3.38 13.87 -16.82
CA PRO A 179 2.75 14.43 -15.63
C PRO A 179 1.32 13.89 -15.45
N GLN A 180 0.92 13.84 -14.18
CA GLN A 180 -0.44 13.58 -13.72
C GLN A 180 -1.43 14.60 -14.30
N GLN A 181 -2.64 14.14 -14.61
CA GLN A 181 -3.69 14.95 -15.25
C GLN A 181 -4.87 15.28 -14.32
N ASP A 182 -4.87 14.76 -13.09
CA ASP A 182 -5.93 14.95 -12.09
C ASP A 182 -5.35 15.35 -10.72
N ALA A 183 -6.17 15.36 -9.66
CA ALA A 183 -5.76 15.74 -8.31
C ALA A 183 -5.57 14.57 -7.33
N SER A 184 -5.79 13.32 -7.75
CA SER A 184 -5.95 12.16 -6.85
C SER A 184 -5.06 10.96 -7.17
N SER A 185 -4.46 10.93 -8.35
CA SER A 185 -3.77 9.75 -8.88
C SER A 185 -2.30 9.63 -8.47
N CYS A 186 -1.80 10.53 -7.62
CA CYS A 186 -0.37 10.58 -7.28
C CYS A 186 0.10 9.29 -6.61
N GLY A 187 -0.71 8.70 -5.73
CA GLY A 187 -0.40 7.42 -5.10
C GLY A 187 -0.32 6.27 -6.11
N VAL A 188 -1.25 6.21 -7.05
CA VAL A 188 -1.26 5.18 -8.12
C VAL A 188 -0.04 5.35 -9.04
N LEU A 189 0.27 6.59 -9.41
CA LEU A 189 1.40 6.90 -10.28
C LEU A 189 2.74 6.58 -9.61
N VAL A 190 2.91 6.90 -8.32
CA VAL A 190 4.12 6.50 -7.56
C VAL A 190 4.33 4.99 -7.60
N LEU A 191 3.26 4.19 -7.46
CA LEU A 191 3.35 2.74 -7.55
C LEU A 191 3.72 2.26 -8.97
N LYS A 192 3.14 2.87 -10.01
CA LYS A 192 3.46 2.53 -11.41
C LYS A 192 4.84 2.99 -11.84
N PHE A 193 5.35 4.11 -11.33
CA PHE A 193 6.73 4.53 -11.54
C PHE A 193 7.70 3.57 -10.86
N ALA A 194 7.40 3.08 -9.65
CA ALA A 194 8.23 2.08 -9.00
C ALA A 194 8.25 0.76 -9.80
N GLU A 195 7.09 0.30 -10.27
CA GLU A 195 6.96 -0.92 -11.09
C GLU A 195 7.75 -0.82 -12.40
N ASP A 196 7.61 0.28 -13.15
CA ASP A 196 8.35 0.50 -14.41
C ASP A 196 9.85 0.63 -14.15
N PHE A 197 10.25 1.36 -13.10
CA PHE A 197 11.66 1.52 -12.73
C PHE A 197 12.32 0.18 -12.39
N LEU A 198 11.66 -0.67 -11.60
CA LEU A 198 12.17 -2.01 -11.28
C LEU A 198 12.25 -2.92 -12.51
N SER A 199 11.39 -2.69 -13.51
CA SER A 199 11.33 -3.50 -14.72
C SER A 199 12.34 -3.07 -15.79
N THR A 200 12.55 -1.76 -15.96
CA THR A 200 13.26 -1.18 -17.11
C THR A 200 14.41 -0.24 -16.72
N GLY A 201 14.45 0.24 -15.47
CA GLY A 201 15.33 1.31 -15.02
C GLY A 201 14.89 2.71 -15.45
N ALA A 202 13.75 2.83 -16.14
CA ALA A 202 13.12 4.07 -16.58
C ALA A 202 11.65 4.14 -16.11
N ILE A 203 10.98 5.27 -16.34
CA ILE A 203 9.59 5.50 -15.91
C ILE A 203 8.73 6.21 -16.97
N ASP A 204 9.25 6.34 -18.20
CA ASP A 204 8.65 7.10 -19.28
C ASP A 204 7.49 6.35 -19.97
N ASN A 205 7.34 5.05 -19.73
CA ASN A 205 6.25 4.24 -20.28
C ASN A 205 4.94 4.38 -19.50
N VAL A 206 5.00 4.93 -18.27
CA VAL A 206 3.83 5.08 -17.41
C VAL A 206 2.83 6.06 -18.04
N GLN A 207 1.63 5.53 -18.29
CA GLN A 207 0.50 6.26 -18.86
C GLN A 207 -0.28 6.99 -17.77
N THR A 208 -0.61 8.26 -18.01
CA THR A 208 -1.34 9.12 -17.04
C THR A 208 -2.77 9.42 -17.45
N THR A 209 -3.28 8.75 -18.49
CA THR A 209 -4.68 8.89 -18.92
C THR A 209 -5.64 8.28 -17.89
N GLN A 210 -6.85 8.83 -17.80
CA GLN A 210 -7.86 8.33 -16.85
C GLN A 210 -8.13 6.83 -17.01
N ALA A 211 -8.17 6.32 -18.25
CA ALA A 211 -8.38 4.89 -18.53
C ALA A 211 -7.21 4.02 -18.00
N ALA A 212 -5.97 4.48 -18.19
CA ALA A 212 -4.79 3.79 -17.67
C ALA A 212 -4.75 3.80 -16.13
N ILE A 213 -5.09 4.94 -15.51
CA ILE A 213 -5.20 5.04 -14.05
C ILE A 213 -6.27 4.11 -13.49
N SER A 214 -7.47 4.08 -14.09
CA SER A 214 -8.54 3.18 -13.65
C SER A 214 -8.12 1.71 -13.76
N THR A 215 -7.41 1.36 -14.83
CA THR A 215 -6.85 0.01 -15.02
C THR A 215 -5.76 -0.29 -13.97
N ALA A 216 -4.86 0.66 -13.70
CA ALA A 216 -3.82 0.53 -12.70
C ALA A 216 -4.40 0.33 -11.30
N ARG A 217 -5.41 1.11 -10.91
CA ARG A 217 -6.14 0.97 -9.64
C ARG A 217 -6.71 -0.43 -9.46
N MET A 218 -7.42 -0.92 -10.47
CA MET A 218 -7.98 -2.28 -10.46
C MET A 218 -6.88 -3.34 -10.39
N GLY A 219 -5.82 -3.20 -11.17
CA GLY A 219 -4.68 -4.14 -11.19
C GLY A 219 -3.96 -4.21 -9.85
N ILE A 220 -3.72 -3.07 -9.20
CA ILE A 220 -3.12 -3.00 -7.86
C ILE A 220 -4.02 -3.71 -6.85
N ALA A 221 -5.33 -3.41 -6.85
CA ALA A 221 -6.29 -4.02 -5.94
C ALA A 221 -6.35 -5.55 -6.12
N CYS A 222 -6.39 -6.04 -7.36
CA CYS A 222 -6.40 -7.48 -7.65
C CYS A 222 -5.11 -8.14 -7.15
N SER A 223 -3.95 -7.55 -7.47
CA SER A 223 -2.64 -8.10 -7.09
C SER A 223 -2.49 -8.25 -5.57
N LEU A 224 -2.97 -7.25 -4.82
CA LEU A 224 -2.94 -7.27 -3.35
C LEU A 224 -3.95 -8.26 -2.77
N LEU A 225 -5.17 -8.32 -3.32
CA LEU A 225 -6.23 -9.19 -2.78
C LEU A 225 -5.97 -10.69 -3.07
N GLU A 226 -5.34 -11.01 -4.20
CA GLU A 226 -4.91 -12.37 -4.53
C GLU A 226 -3.86 -12.89 -3.53
N ARG A 227 -3.09 -11.99 -2.91
CA ARG A 227 -2.17 -12.28 -1.82
C ARG A 227 -2.88 -12.21 -0.47
N LYS A 228 -3.89 -13.06 -0.29
CA LYS A 228 -4.59 -13.22 0.99
C LYS A 228 -3.63 -13.39 2.18
N GLY A 229 -2.45 -13.99 1.96
CA GLY A 229 -1.47 -14.24 3.02
C GLY A 229 -2.11 -15.05 4.15
N ASN A 230 -1.86 -14.65 5.39
CA ASN A 230 -2.51 -15.20 6.57
C ASN A 230 -3.72 -14.36 7.03
N ALA A 231 -4.37 -13.61 6.14
CA ALA A 231 -5.50 -12.75 6.51
C ALA A 231 -6.62 -13.53 7.22
N GLU A 232 -6.85 -14.79 6.83
CA GLU A 232 -7.91 -15.65 7.38
C GLU A 232 -7.68 -16.06 8.84
N ASP A 233 -6.43 -15.97 9.32
CA ASP A 233 -6.04 -16.29 10.68
C ASP A 233 -6.34 -15.14 11.66
N TYR A 234 -6.53 -13.92 11.14
CA TYR A 234 -6.85 -12.76 11.98
C TYR A 234 -8.31 -12.76 12.40
N CYS A 235 -8.51 -12.54 13.71
CA CYS A 235 -9.82 -12.35 14.31
C CYS A 235 -10.61 -11.26 13.58
N THR A 236 -11.84 -11.58 13.14
CA THR A 236 -12.69 -10.63 12.40
C THR A 236 -13.23 -9.45 13.21
N VAL A 237 -12.90 -9.37 14.51
CA VAL A 237 -13.36 -8.30 15.40
C VAL A 237 -12.22 -7.36 15.77
N CYS A 238 -11.09 -7.90 16.25
CA CYS A 238 -9.96 -7.09 16.72
C CYS A 238 -8.79 -7.03 15.73
N SER A 239 -8.80 -7.84 14.66
CA SER A 239 -7.72 -7.90 13.65
C SER A 239 -6.37 -8.31 14.23
N MET A 240 -6.38 -9.11 15.30
CA MET A 240 -5.20 -9.71 15.95
C MET A 240 -5.22 -11.23 15.80
N LEU A 241 -4.03 -11.85 15.79
CA LEU A 241 -3.87 -13.31 15.79
C LEU A 241 -4.10 -13.85 17.20
N GLU A 242 -3.37 -13.31 18.16
CA GLU A 242 -3.48 -13.66 19.57
C GLU A 242 -4.56 -12.81 20.26
N GLY A 243 -5.28 -13.43 21.21
CA GLY A 243 -6.26 -12.76 22.05
C GLY A 243 -5.58 -12.07 23.23
N ASP A 244 -5.94 -12.48 24.45
CA ASP A 244 -5.28 -12.02 25.68
C ASP A 244 -3.89 -12.66 25.83
N GLY A 245 -2.86 -11.82 25.95
CA GLY A 245 -1.45 -12.24 25.97
C GLY A 245 -1.05 -13.06 27.19
N ASP A 246 -1.87 -13.07 28.25
CA ASP A 246 -1.61 -13.85 29.47
C ASP A 246 -2.15 -15.30 29.39
N LYS A 247 -2.89 -15.66 28.34
CA LYS A 247 -3.47 -17.00 28.19
C LYS A 247 -2.64 -17.89 27.28
N SER A 248 -2.36 -19.11 27.74
CA SER A 248 -1.64 -20.13 26.95
C SER A 248 -2.44 -20.69 25.78
N MET A 249 -3.76 -20.46 25.75
CA MET A 249 -4.66 -20.93 24.70
C MET A 249 -5.71 -19.86 24.41
N THR A 250 -5.95 -19.61 23.11
CA THR A 250 -6.96 -18.65 22.63
C THR A 250 -8.16 -19.42 22.07
N GLU A 251 -9.33 -19.27 22.69
CA GLU A 251 -10.57 -19.85 22.18
C GLU A 251 -11.11 -19.01 21.00
N MET A 252 -11.51 -19.68 19.92
CA MET A 252 -11.99 -19.07 18.68
C MET A 252 -13.37 -19.61 18.30
N VAL A 253 -14.19 -18.77 17.67
CA VAL A 253 -15.47 -19.15 17.07
C VAL A 253 -15.46 -18.85 15.57
N GLN A 254 -15.97 -19.79 14.77
CA GLN A 254 -15.99 -19.68 13.31
C GLN A 254 -17.34 -19.16 12.82
N CYS A 255 -17.32 -18.22 11.87
CA CYS A 255 -18.52 -17.72 11.21
C CYS A 255 -19.12 -18.78 10.27
N ASP A 256 -20.40 -19.07 10.40
CA ASP A 256 -21.09 -20.11 9.61
C ASP A 256 -21.26 -19.76 8.13
N VAL A 257 -21.09 -18.48 7.76
CA VAL A 257 -21.29 -18.00 6.38
C VAL A 257 -19.99 -17.91 5.60
N CYS A 258 -18.93 -17.35 6.20
CA CYS A 258 -17.66 -17.08 5.51
C CYS A 258 -16.48 -17.89 6.05
N SER A 259 -16.71 -18.73 7.06
CA SER A 259 -15.69 -19.60 7.67
C SER A 259 -14.49 -18.87 8.29
N ARG A 260 -14.59 -17.54 8.46
CA ARG A 260 -13.59 -16.71 9.16
C ARG A 260 -13.74 -16.82 10.67
N TRP A 261 -12.64 -16.65 11.38
CA TRP A 261 -12.57 -16.84 12.83
C TRP A 261 -12.60 -15.52 13.61
N ALA A 262 -13.13 -15.58 14.82
CA ALA A 262 -13.04 -14.50 15.80
C ALA A 262 -12.65 -15.08 17.17
N HIS A 263 -11.92 -14.32 17.98
CA HIS A 263 -11.70 -14.66 19.38
C HIS A 263 -13.07 -14.77 20.08
N PHE A 264 -13.27 -15.84 20.84
CA PHE A 264 -14.53 -16.07 21.54
C PHE A 264 -14.89 -14.88 22.44
N GLU A 265 -13.91 -14.34 23.17
CA GLU A 265 -14.06 -13.15 24.03
C GLU A 265 -14.41 -11.87 23.27
N CYS A 266 -13.90 -11.72 22.04
CA CYS A 266 -14.26 -10.60 21.18
C CYS A 266 -15.73 -10.66 20.73
N VAL A 267 -16.33 -11.85 20.73
CA VAL A 267 -17.73 -12.09 20.37
C VAL A 267 -18.65 -12.08 21.60
N GLN A 268 -18.16 -12.44 22.80
CA GLN A 268 -18.94 -12.56 24.04
C GLN A 268 -19.64 -11.26 24.51
N TYR A 269 -19.23 -10.10 24.00
CA TYR A 269 -19.96 -8.84 24.22
C TYR A 269 -21.23 -8.68 23.37
N SER A 270 -21.49 -9.61 22.44
CA SER A 270 -22.77 -9.75 21.73
C SER A 270 -23.57 -10.87 22.40
N LYS A 271 -24.69 -10.54 23.04
CA LYS A 271 -25.56 -11.46 23.79
C LYS A 271 -26.33 -12.46 22.91
N GLU A 272 -25.68 -13.12 21.97
CA GLU A 272 -26.28 -14.15 21.11
C GLU A 272 -25.25 -15.23 20.75
N ILE A 273 -24.80 -16.02 21.73
CA ILE A 273 -24.32 -17.37 21.41
C ILE A 273 -25.59 -18.24 21.27
N SER A 274 -26.32 -17.99 20.19
CA SER A 274 -27.18 -19.02 19.61
C SER A 274 -26.28 -20.05 18.93
N ALA A 275 -26.81 -21.22 18.56
CA ALA A 275 -26.03 -22.29 17.93
C ALA A 275 -25.26 -21.88 16.65
N ASN A 276 -25.57 -20.71 16.07
CA ASN A 276 -24.96 -20.20 14.85
C ASN A 276 -24.32 -18.81 15.07
N TYR A 277 -23.04 -18.64 14.72
CA TYR A 277 -22.31 -17.36 14.76
C TYR A 277 -22.15 -16.77 13.35
N HIS A 278 -22.55 -15.52 13.18
CA HIS A 278 -22.30 -14.75 11.96
C HIS A 278 -21.44 -13.53 12.26
N CYS A 279 -20.28 -13.41 11.60
CA CYS A 279 -19.41 -12.24 11.76
C CYS A 279 -20.11 -10.96 11.27
N ARG A 280 -19.63 -9.80 11.72
CA ARG A 280 -20.20 -8.49 11.37
C ARG A 280 -20.36 -8.29 9.86
N LYS A 281 -19.35 -8.66 9.08
CA LYS A 281 -19.38 -8.58 7.61
C LYS A 281 -20.54 -9.38 7.01
N CYS A 282 -20.74 -10.61 7.46
CA CYS A 282 -21.81 -11.49 6.98
C CYS A 282 -23.19 -11.07 7.48
N THR A 283 -23.29 -10.41 8.64
CA THR A 283 -24.56 -9.88 9.15
C THR A 283 -25.00 -8.62 8.42
N VAL A 284 -24.04 -7.75 8.07
CA VAL A 284 -24.31 -6.45 7.44
C VAL A 284 -24.51 -6.53 5.93
N ASN A 285 -23.95 -7.56 5.28
CA ASN A 285 -24.02 -7.79 3.83
C ASN A 285 -24.88 -9.02 3.45
N LYS A 286 -25.94 -9.30 4.23
CA LYS A 286 -26.98 -10.28 3.86
C LYS A 286 -27.82 -9.79 2.69
#